data_AF-A0A1B4XD26-F1
#
_entry.id   AF-A0A1B4XD26-F1
#
_cell.length_a   1.000
_cell.length_b   1.000
_cell.length_c   1.000
_cell.angle_alpha   90.00
_cell.angle_beta   90.00
_cell.angle_gamma   90.00
#
_symmetry.space_group_name_H-M   'P 1'
#
loop_
_entity.id
_entity.type
_entity.pdbx_description
1 polymer ?
#
loop_
_entity_poly.entity_id
_entity_poly.type
_entity_poly.pdbx_seq_one_letter_code
_entity_poly.pdbx_strand_id
1 'polypeptide(L)'
;MKTRFHVRGVTLIELIVFIIIVGVLVSGLMSGFSTSLRGSGVPKQVTQALQLAQERMELIRARKDVLGFAGFTAATYDPCANGSTHPACSSTFGYTVTPALDETGACLGGDANYKCITVTVTDASGARLSELQAAVANY
;
A
#
# COMPACT_ATOMS: atom_id res chain seq x y z
N MET A 1 -16.83 6.47 -63.53
CA MET A 1 -17.77 5.54 -62.87
C MET A 1 -18.10 6.12 -61.48
N LYS A 2 -19.29 6.71 -61.30
CA LYS A 2 -19.71 7.39 -60.06
C LYS A 2 -20.67 6.46 -59.31
N THR A 3 -20.21 5.83 -58.24
CA THR A 3 -21.06 5.05 -57.34
C THR A 3 -21.83 6.01 -56.43
N ARG A 4 -23.14 6.13 -56.64
CA ARG A 4 -24.05 6.88 -55.76
C ARG A 4 -24.34 6.03 -54.53
N PHE A 5 -23.92 6.49 -53.35
CA PHE A 5 -24.38 5.91 -52.08
C PHE A 5 -25.85 6.29 -51.87
N HIS A 6 -26.72 5.28 -51.76
CA HIS A 6 -28.14 5.44 -51.49
C HIS A 6 -28.32 5.61 -49.97
N VAL A 7 -28.63 6.83 -49.52
CA VAL A 7 -28.93 7.09 -48.11
C VAL A 7 -30.37 6.66 -47.85
N ARG A 8 -30.56 5.49 -47.22
CA ARG A 8 -31.87 5.02 -46.75
C ARG A 8 -32.17 5.72 -45.42
N GLY A 9 -33.34 6.34 -45.31
CA GLY A 9 -33.80 6.98 -44.08
C GLY A 9 -34.02 5.95 -42.97
N VAL A 10 -33.74 6.35 -41.73
CA VAL A 10 -33.90 5.52 -40.53
C VAL A 10 -35.38 5.42 -40.17
N THR A 11 -35.88 4.23 -39.82
CA THR A 11 -37.28 4.09 -39.40
C THR A 11 -37.47 4.56 -37.95
N LEU A 12 -38.66 5.08 -37.61
CA LEU A 12 -38.97 5.53 -36.25
C LEU A 12 -38.80 4.40 -35.22
N ILE A 13 -39.17 3.17 -35.59
CA ILE A 13 -39.03 2.00 -34.73
C ILE A 13 -37.56 1.60 -34.53
N GLU A 14 -36.73 1.71 -35.55
CA GLU A 14 -35.29 1.45 -35.46
C GLU A 14 -34.59 2.44 -34.53
N LEU A 15 -35.02 3.71 -34.54
CA LEU A 15 -34.52 4.73 -33.62
C LEU A 15 -34.94 4.46 -32.16
N ILE A 16 -36.19 4.04 -31.92
CA ILE A 16 -36.65 3.68 -30.58
C ILE A 16 -35.86 2.48 -30.03
N VAL A 17 -35.72 1.42 -30.84
CA VAL A 17 -34.98 0.22 -30.46
C VAL A 17 -33.51 0.55 -30.20
N PHE A 18 -32.90 1.43 -31.00
CA PHE A 18 -31.53 1.88 -30.78
C PHE A 18 -31.36 2.58 -29.42
N ILE A 19 -32.26 3.50 -29.05
CA ILE A 19 -32.18 4.21 -27.76
C ILE A 19 -32.35 3.24 -26.59
N ILE A 20 -33.24 2.25 -26.70
CA ILE A 20 -33.44 1.23 -25.66
C ILE A 20 -32.15 0.41 -25.46
N ILE A 21 -31.55 -0.07 -26.56
CA ILE A 21 -30.32 -0.86 -26.50
C ILE A 21 -29.18 -0.04 -25.88
N VAL A 22 -28.98 1.20 -26.33
CA VAL A 22 -27.94 2.09 -25.77
C VAL A 22 -28.21 2.39 -24.30
N GLY A 23 -29.47 2.60 -23.89
CA GLY A 23 -29.84 2.83 -22.49
C GLY A 23 -29.46 1.67 -21.56
N VAL A 24 -29.69 0.43 -22.01
CA VAL A 24 -29.28 -0.77 -21.26
C VAL A 24 -27.76 -0.88 -21.18
N LEU A 25 -27.05 -0.63 -22.29
CA LEU A 25 -25.58 -0.68 -22.33
C LEU A 25 -24.93 0.36 -21.39
N VAL A 26 -25.42 1.60 -21.41
CA VAL A 26 -24.91 2.68 -20.54
C VAL A 26 -25.13 2.35 -19.07
N SER A 27 -26.28 1.75 -18.72
CA SER A 27 -26.57 1.34 -17.34
C SER A 27 -25.59 0.28 -16.84
N GLY A 28 -25.27 -0.72 -17.67
CA GLY A 28 -24.26 -1.72 -17.36
C GLY A 28 -22.85 -1.13 -17.18
N LEU A 29 -22.46 -0.20 -18.06
CA LEU A 29 -21.18 0.51 -17.96
C LEU A 29 -21.07 1.35 -16.68
N MET A 30 -22.13 2.07 -16.31
CA MET A 30 -22.13 2.91 -15.11
C MET A 30 -21.95 2.07 -13.83
N SER A 31 -22.55 0.88 -13.78
CA SER A 31 -22.36 -0.06 -12.67
C SER A 31 -20.89 -0.51 -12.54
N GLY A 32 -20.27 -0.89 -13.66
CA GLY A 32 -18.84 -1.24 -13.70
C GLY A 32 -17.94 -0.09 -13.24
N PHE A 33 -18.16 1.12 -13.76
CA PHE A 33 -17.40 2.31 -13.35
C PHE A 33 -17.55 2.64 -11.87
N SER A 34 -18.76 2.52 -11.31
CA SER A 34 -18.99 2.80 -9.89
C SER A 34 -18.21 1.86 -8.96
N THR A 35 -18.02 0.61 -9.37
CA THR A 35 -17.24 -0.40 -8.63
C THR A 35 -15.74 -0.11 -8.74
N SER A 36 -15.25 0.23 -9.92
CA SER A 36 -13.84 0.62 -10.14
C SER A 36 -13.44 1.89 -9.36
N LEU A 37 -14.33 2.88 -9.29
CA LEU A 37 -14.06 4.13 -8.56
C LEU A 37 -13.97 3.91 -7.05
N ARG A 38 -14.80 3.02 -6.47
CA ARG A 38 -14.72 2.68 -5.03
C ARG A 38 -13.38 2.02 -4.66
N GLY A 39 -12.79 1.26 -5.58
CA GLY A 39 -11.47 0.66 -5.40
C GLY A 39 -10.30 1.65 -5.42
N SER A 40 -10.50 2.89 -5.88
CA SER A 40 -9.41 3.84 -6.15
C SER A 40 -8.79 4.48 -4.89
N GLY A 41 -9.48 4.45 -3.74
CA GLY A 41 -8.94 4.94 -2.46
C GLY A 41 -7.98 3.96 -1.77
N VAL A 42 -8.20 2.66 -1.97
CA VAL A 42 -7.40 1.57 -1.40
C VAL A 42 -5.93 1.61 -1.80
N PRO A 43 -5.55 1.78 -3.09
CA PRO A 43 -4.15 1.81 -3.48
C PRO A 43 -3.42 3.00 -2.84
N LYS A 44 -4.09 4.15 -2.66
CA LYS A 44 -3.47 5.30 -1.99
C LYS A 44 -3.15 5.02 -0.51
N GLN A 45 -4.07 4.37 0.21
CA GLN A 45 -3.85 4.06 1.62
C GLN A 45 -2.73 3.04 1.81
N VAL A 46 -2.68 2.02 0.94
CA VAL A 46 -1.62 1.01 0.97
C VAL A 46 -0.27 1.61 0.59
N THR A 47 -0.20 2.48 -0.43
CA THR A 47 1.07 3.12 -0.79
C THR A 47 1.58 4.07 0.29
N GLN A 48 0.69 4.84 0.92
CA GLN A 48 1.04 5.69 2.06
C GLN A 48 1.54 4.87 3.26
N ALA A 49 0.86 3.77 3.58
CA ALA A 49 1.28 2.86 4.66
C ALA A 49 2.65 2.24 4.34
N LEU A 50 2.90 1.85 3.09
CA LEU A 50 4.17 1.27 2.66
C LEU A 50 5.32 2.30 2.74
N GLN A 51 5.07 3.54 2.34
CA GLN A 51 6.05 4.63 2.47
C GLN A 51 6.43 4.87 3.94
N LEU A 52 5.44 4.95 4.83
CA LEU A 52 5.68 5.07 6.27
C LEU A 52 6.47 3.89 6.83
N ALA A 53 6.15 2.67 6.41
CA ALA A 53 6.87 1.47 6.83
C ALA A 53 8.34 1.51 6.35
N GLN A 54 8.59 1.95 5.11
CA GLN A 54 9.93 2.08 4.54
C GLN A 54 10.75 3.16 5.26
N GLU A 55 10.17 4.32 5.53
CA GLU A 55 10.85 5.40 6.28
C GLU A 55 11.28 4.92 7.67
N ARG A 56 10.42 4.18 8.38
CA ARG A 56 10.76 3.57 9.67
C ARG A 56 11.84 2.52 9.57
N MET A 57 11.77 1.67 8.54
CA MET A 57 12.75 0.62 8.33
C MET A 57 14.14 1.19 8.03
N GLU A 58 14.25 2.26 7.23
CA GLU A 58 15.52 2.94 6.97
C GLU A 58 16.11 3.58 8.22
N LEU A 59 15.27 4.17 9.09
CA LEU A 59 15.75 4.69 10.37
C LEU A 59 16.29 3.60 11.31
N ILE A 60 15.57 2.49 11.42
CA ILE A 60 16.01 1.35 12.23
C ILE A 60 17.32 0.78 11.66
N ARG A 61 17.44 0.72 10.33
CA ARG A 61 18.67 0.28 9.67
C ARG A 61 19.84 1.23 9.92
N ALA A 62 19.62 2.54 9.84
CA ALA A 62 20.63 3.54 10.19
C ALA A 62 21.04 3.43 11.67
N ARG A 63 20.12 3.01 12.55
CA ARG A 63 20.42 2.81 13.97
C ARG A 63 21.43 1.68 14.19
N LYS A 64 21.35 0.59 13.42
CA LYS A 64 22.37 -0.47 13.40
C LYS A 64 23.75 0.08 13.01
N ASP A 65 23.83 0.96 12.02
CA ASP A 65 25.12 1.51 11.59
C ASP A 65 25.79 2.38 12.65
N VAL A 66 25.01 3.05 13.51
CA VAL A 66 25.52 3.87 14.62
C VAL A 66 25.89 3.03 15.84
N LEU A 67 25.10 2.02 16.19
CA LEU A 67 25.28 1.21 17.41
C LEU A 67 26.15 -0.05 17.19
N GLY A 68 26.34 -0.47 15.95
CA GLY A 68 26.86 -1.77 15.59
C GLY A 68 25.86 -2.91 15.86
N PHE A 69 26.14 -4.09 15.30
CA PHE A 69 25.24 -5.25 15.39
C PHE A 69 24.99 -5.71 16.84
N ALA A 70 26.03 -5.68 17.68
CA ALA A 70 25.93 -6.07 19.09
C ALA A 70 25.08 -5.07 19.92
N GLY A 71 25.17 -3.77 19.61
CA GLY A 71 24.41 -2.72 20.28
C GLY A 71 22.98 -2.56 19.77
N PHE A 72 22.62 -3.22 18.67
CA PHE A 72 21.29 -3.21 18.06
C PHE A 72 20.38 -4.26 18.72
N THR A 73 19.70 -3.90 19.81
CA THR A 73 18.89 -4.81 20.62
C THR A 73 17.44 -4.34 20.73
N ALA A 74 16.57 -5.16 21.34
CA ALA A 74 15.15 -4.82 21.53
C ALA A 74 14.93 -3.50 22.30
N ALA A 75 15.92 -2.99 23.04
CA ALA A 75 15.83 -1.72 23.76
C ALA A 75 16.32 -0.50 22.94
N THR A 76 17.10 -0.72 21.88
CA THR A 76 17.87 0.35 21.21
C THR A 76 17.65 0.45 19.70
N TYR A 77 17.01 -0.56 19.10
CA TYR A 77 16.80 -0.69 17.66
C TYR A 77 15.90 0.39 17.08
N ASP A 78 14.84 0.77 17.80
CA ASP A 78 13.88 1.76 17.34
C ASP A 78 14.25 3.14 17.91
N PRO A 79 14.68 4.10 17.07
CA PRO A 79 14.92 5.48 17.51
C PRO A 79 13.64 6.19 17.95
N CYS A 80 12.46 5.66 17.64
CA CYS A 80 11.16 6.24 17.90
C CYS A 80 10.47 5.77 19.19
N ALA A 81 10.99 4.74 19.86
CA ALA A 81 10.39 4.15 21.06
C ALA A 81 10.38 5.09 22.29
N ASN A 82 11.24 6.11 22.33
CA ASN A 82 11.45 6.99 23.50
C ASN A 82 10.87 8.41 23.33
N GLY A 83 9.79 8.57 22.55
CA GLY A 83 9.14 9.88 22.38
C GLY A 83 10.01 10.90 21.63
N SER A 84 10.86 10.42 20.73
CA SER A 84 11.71 11.28 19.90
C SER A 84 10.87 12.17 18.99
N THR A 85 11.33 13.42 18.84
CA THR A 85 10.67 14.47 18.06
C THR A 85 11.01 14.42 16.57
N HIS A 86 11.69 13.37 16.11
CA HIS A 86 12.08 13.24 14.72
C HIS A 86 10.82 13.09 13.85
N PRO A 87 10.67 13.84 12.74
CA PRO A 87 9.46 13.80 11.90
C PRO A 87 9.01 12.39 11.48
N ALA A 88 9.96 11.51 11.19
CA ALA A 88 9.66 10.12 10.84
C ALA A 88 9.13 9.28 12.02
N CYS A 89 9.29 9.75 13.26
CA CYS A 89 8.67 9.16 14.46
C CYS A 89 7.22 9.61 14.69
N SER A 90 6.75 10.64 13.98
CA SER A 90 5.36 11.09 14.07
C SER A 90 4.45 10.23 13.18
N SER A 91 3.27 9.87 13.70
CA SER A 91 2.25 9.15 12.92
C SER A 91 1.55 10.10 11.95
N THR A 92 2.09 10.23 10.73
CA THR A 92 1.42 11.00 9.69
C THR A 92 0.17 10.25 9.21
N PHE A 93 -0.94 10.95 9.00
CA PHE A 93 -2.21 10.42 8.45
C PHE A 93 -3.04 9.51 9.37
N GLY A 94 -2.75 9.45 10.67
CA GLY A 94 -3.55 8.67 11.64
C GLY A 94 -3.33 7.15 11.58
N TYR A 95 -2.22 6.72 10.95
CA TYR A 95 -1.76 5.34 10.96
C TYR A 95 -0.88 5.07 12.18
N THR A 96 -0.98 3.86 12.73
CA THR A 96 -0.06 3.42 13.79
C THR A 96 1.03 2.56 13.16
N VAL A 97 2.29 2.89 13.44
CA VAL A 97 3.44 2.12 12.97
C VAL A 97 4.10 1.43 14.14
N THR A 98 4.12 0.11 14.09
CA THR A 98 4.63 -0.75 15.16
C THR A 98 5.81 -1.55 14.63
N PRO A 99 7.05 -1.16 14.96
CA PRO A 99 8.21 -1.99 14.69
C PRO A 99 8.34 -3.09 15.74
N ALA A 100 8.93 -4.21 15.34
CA ALA A 100 9.29 -5.33 16.18
C ALA A 100 10.67 -5.86 15.76
N LEU A 101 11.47 -6.24 16.75
CA LEU A 101 12.76 -6.87 16.54
C LEU A 101 12.73 -8.31 17.04
N ASP A 102 13.17 -9.23 16.21
CA ASP A 102 13.54 -10.59 16.59
C ASP A 102 15.07 -10.73 16.58
N GLU A 103 15.63 -10.89 17.78
CA GLU A 103 17.07 -11.03 17.97
C GLU A 103 17.59 -12.44 17.68
N THR A 104 16.69 -13.41 17.49
CA THR A 104 17.05 -14.81 17.24
C THR A 104 17.35 -15.09 15.77
N GLY A 105 17.00 -14.17 14.86
CA GLY A 105 17.21 -14.37 13.43
C GLY A 105 16.25 -15.42 12.83
N ALA A 106 15.05 -15.60 13.41
CA ALA A 106 14.10 -16.63 13.01
C ALA A 106 13.67 -16.52 11.54
N CYS A 107 13.65 -15.32 10.97
CA CYS A 107 13.40 -15.11 9.54
C CYS A 107 14.44 -15.74 8.60
N LEU A 108 15.63 -16.06 9.11
CA LEU A 108 16.71 -16.72 8.40
C LEU A 108 17.14 -18.02 9.11
N GLY A 109 16.19 -18.73 9.72
CA GLY A 109 16.43 -20.05 10.30
C GLY A 109 17.11 -20.03 11.67
N GLY A 110 17.12 -18.90 12.37
CA GLY A 110 17.66 -18.79 13.73
C GLY A 110 19.17 -18.53 13.79
N ASP A 111 19.75 -18.02 12.70
CA ASP A 111 21.19 -17.77 12.59
C ASP A 111 21.57 -16.49 13.36
N ALA A 112 22.45 -16.64 14.36
CA ALA A 112 22.83 -15.56 15.28
C ALA A 112 23.57 -14.39 14.61
N ASN A 113 24.02 -14.56 13.37
CA ASN A 113 24.57 -13.48 12.56
C ASN A 113 23.49 -12.57 11.97
N TYR A 114 22.21 -12.88 12.18
CA TYR A 114 21.09 -12.12 11.67
C TYR A 114 20.10 -11.75 12.77
N LYS A 115 19.50 -10.58 12.62
CA LYS A 115 18.36 -10.10 13.41
C LYS A 115 17.26 -9.69 12.45
N CYS A 116 16.00 -9.94 12.81
CA CYS A 116 14.88 -9.68 11.93
C CYS A 116 14.09 -8.47 12.43
N ILE A 117 13.77 -7.55 11.53
CA ILE A 117 12.96 -6.38 11.83
C ILE A 117 11.66 -6.53 11.07
N THR A 118 10.54 -6.40 11.77
CA THR A 118 9.22 -6.37 11.18
C THR A 118 8.59 -5.02 11.49
N VAL A 119 8.15 -4.29 10.46
CA VAL A 119 7.45 -3.02 10.61
C VAL A 119 6.02 -3.22 10.12
N THR A 120 5.07 -3.10 11.04
CA THR A 120 3.65 -3.26 10.76
C THR A 120 2.95 -1.90 10.82
N VAL A 121 2.15 -1.59 9.81
CA VAL A 121 1.34 -0.36 9.76
C VAL A 121 -0.13 -0.72 9.82
N THR A 122 -0.83 -0.15 10.80
CA THR A 122 -2.26 -0.34 11.02
C THR A 122 -3.02 0.96 10.86
N ASP A 123 -4.28 0.84 10.45
CA ASP A 123 -5.21 1.95 10.44
C ASP A 123 -5.80 2.24 11.83
N ALA A 124 -6.63 3.29 11.92
CA ALA A 124 -7.30 3.68 13.16
C ALA A 124 -8.28 2.62 13.70
N SER A 125 -8.72 1.67 12.87
CA SER A 125 -9.54 0.53 13.29
C SER A 125 -8.72 -0.67 13.78
N GLY A 126 -7.39 -0.59 13.64
CA GLY A 126 -6.46 -1.67 13.97
C GLY A 126 -6.23 -2.68 12.84
N ALA A 127 -6.80 -2.45 11.65
CA ALA A 127 -6.59 -3.33 10.50
C ALA A 127 -5.18 -3.13 9.93
N ARG A 128 -4.49 -4.24 9.64
CA ARG A 128 -3.14 -4.22 9.05
C ARG A 128 -3.21 -3.81 7.59
N LEU A 129 -2.61 -2.67 7.26
CA LEU A 129 -2.53 -2.16 5.90
C LEU A 129 -1.25 -2.62 5.19
N SER A 130 -0.14 -2.69 5.92
CA SER A 130 1.17 -3.06 5.37
C SER A 130 2.03 -3.75 6.43
N GLU A 131 2.91 -4.63 5.97
CA GLU A 131 3.93 -5.28 6.77
C GLU A 131 5.20 -5.43 5.93
N LEU A 132 6.31 -4.92 6.45
CA LEU A 132 7.62 -5.08 5.84
C LEU A 132 8.51 -5.85 6.80
N GLN A 133 9.21 -6.85 6.29
CA GLN A 133 10.18 -7.62 7.05
C GLN A 133 11.54 -7.56 6.38
N ALA A 134 12.58 -7.29 7.16
CA ALA A 134 13.96 -7.27 6.68
C ALA A 134 14.88 -7.98 7.68
N ALA A 135 15.92 -8.62 7.15
CA ALA A 135 17.00 -9.17 7.96
C ALA A 135 18.17 -8.19 7.99
N VAL A 136 18.71 -7.97 9.17
CA VAL A 136 19.94 -7.24 9.43
C VAL A 136 21.02 -8.26 9.72
N ALA A 137 22.16 -8.17 9.06
CA ALA A 137 23.27 -9.08 9.27
C ALA A 137 24.45 -8.41 10.00
N ASN A 138 25.29 -9.26 10.58
CA ASN A 138 26.54 -8.92 11.25
C ASN A 138 27.69 -8.84 10.23
N TYR A 139 27.84 -7.71 9.55
CA TYR A 139 29.00 -7.38 8.70
C TYR A 139 29.41 -5.92 8.84
#